data_AF-A0A5D6XZF0-F1
#
_entry.id   AF-A0A5D6XZF0-F1
#
_cell.length_a   1.000
_cell.length_b   1.000
_cell.length_c   1.000
_cell.angle_alpha   90.00
_cell.angle_beta   90.00
_cell.angle_gamma   90.00
#
_symmetry.space_group_name_H-M   'P 1'
#
loop_
_entity.id
_entity.type
_entity.pdbx_description
1 polymer ?
#
loop_
_entity_poly.entity_id
_entity_poly.type
_entity_poly.pdbx_seq_one_letter_code
_entity_poly.pdbx_strand_id
1 'polypeptide(L)'
;MTATAANTANADDKKAVTPLALAEQERQKALDAAATDTMTNNSADAGVDGIVATVPTKSTETSSAGFKLLTPLTLGDGLTLKNRVVMAPLTRARIDPVSRAPSEINEIYYEQRAGAGLIITEATSVSEQGHGWFCAPGLYNDLQADAWSKVVDRVHAKGGKIFVQLWHMGRAGHPSFNAKNELVSASAIVMPGDGLTRNASGEAVPYETPRALRTDEVAAVVEDFRRSTELAKCAGFDGVEIHAANGYLIDQFLQSVTNQRTDQYGGSFENRARFLLEIVDAVKSVWPADRIGVRLAPNGRFGGVGCPDNADFFPFVMEKLSHLGLAYLAILDGFGFGFHDQCHLLTACDAKQHFKGPVLANCSYTRDIAEGAIRSGAADFVSFGRPFISTPDVAERFERGLVLNADAPYEAYWDPRQGAKGYIDFTPLQE
;
A
#
# COMPACT_ATOMS: atom_id res chain seq x y z
N MET A 1 -58.99 -1.50 52.07
CA MET A 1 -58.81 -2.96 52.07
C MET A 1 -57.60 -3.27 51.21
N THR A 2 -56.59 -3.87 51.84
CA THR A 2 -55.50 -4.72 51.29
C THR A 2 -54.69 -4.19 50.10
N ALA A 3 -53.43 -3.74 50.17
CA ALA A 3 -52.18 -4.16 50.85
C ALA A 3 -51.17 -4.82 49.89
N THR A 4 -49.97 -4.23 49.84
CA THR A 4 -48.60 -4.83 49.72
C THR A 4 -48.24 -5.75 48.55
N ALA A 5 -47.15 -5.43 47.82
CA ALA A 5 -45.81 -5.94 48.15
C ALA A 5 -44.73 -5.36 47.22
N ALA A 6 -43.59 -5.00 47.81
CA ALA A 6 -42.32 -4.75 47.15
C ALA A 6 -41.56 -6.08 46.95
N ASN A 7 -40.75 -6.23 45.90
CA ASN A 7 -39.40 -6.79 46.05
C ASN A 7 -38.49 -6.58 44.82
N THR A 8 -37.21 -6.46 45.12
CA THR A 8 -36.01 -6.29 44.29
C THR A 8 -35.53 -7.57 43.61
N ALA A 9 -34.77 -7.48 42.51
CA ALA A 9 -33.61 -8.35 42.21
C ALA A 9 -32.83 -7.92 40.94
N ASN A 10 -31.50 -7.80 41.09
CA ASN A 10 -30.48 -7.86 40.04
C ASN A 10 -30.58 -9.17 39.23
N ALA A 11 -30.26 -9.13 37.93
CA ALA A 11 -29.70 -10.28 37.23
C ALA A 11 -28.89 -9.84 35.99
N ASP A 12 -27.70 -10.42 35.90
CA ASP A 12 -26.69 -10.29 34.84
C ASP A 12 -27.24 -10.50 33.43
N ASP A 13 -27.03 -9.54 32.54
CA ASP A 13 -27.24 -9.73 31.10
C ASP A 13 -25.93 -10.21 30.45
N LYS A 14 -25.67 -11.51 30.60
CA LYS A 14 -24.64 -12.22 29.82
C LYS A 14 -25.10 -12.23 28.36
N LYS A 15 -24.51 -11.36 27.52
CA LYS A 15 -24.66 -11.41 26.06
C LYS A 15 -24.35 -12.82 25.56
N ALA A 16 -25.38 -13.52 25.10
CA ALA A 16 -25.24 -14.79 24.42
C ALA A 16 -24.48 -14.58 23.10
N VAL A 17 -23.34 -15.28 22.96
CA VAL A 17 -22.57 -15.36 21.72
C VAL A 17 -23.41 -16.13 20.70
N THR A 18 -23.56 -15.58 19.50
CA THR A 18 -24.37 -16.20 18.44
C THR A 18 -23.72 -17.49 17.94
N PRO A 19 -24.51 -18.49 17.47
CA PRO A 19 -23.98 -19.75 16.93
C PRO A 19 -22.94 -19.57 15.81
N LEU A 20 -23.01 -18.46 15.06
CA LEU A 20 -22.05 -18.12 14.00
C LEU A 20 -20.68 -17.71 14.57
N ALA A 21 -20.65 -16.95 15.66
CA ALA A 21 -19.40 -16.55 16.31
C ALA A 21 -18.70 -17.73 17.02
N LEU A 22 -19.47 -18.71 17.50
CA LEU A 22 -18.94 -20.00 17.98
C LEU A 22 -18.34 -20.82 16.83
N ALA A 23 -18.99 -20.87 15.67
CA ALA A 23 -18.48 -21.60 14.50
C ALA A 23 -17.19 -20.97 13.93
N GLU A 24 -17.06 -19.64 13.93
CA GLU A 24 -15.83 -18.94 13.53
C GLU A 24 -14.69 -19.18 14.53
N GLN A 25 -15.00 -19.20 15.83
CA GLN A 25 -14.00 -19.48 16.87
C GLN A 25 -13.51 -20.94 16.84
N GLU A 26 -14.40 -21.90 16.52
CA GLU A 26 -14.03 -23.30 16.32
C GLU A 26 -13.22 -23.51 15.03
N ARG A 27 -13.55 -22.79 13.96
CA ARG A 27 -12.78 -22.81 12.70
C ARG A 27 -11.38 -22.22 12.88
N GLN A 28 -11.23 -21.14 13.65
CA GLN A 28 -9.92 -20.56 13.94
C GLN A 28 -9.08 -21.49 14.83
N LYS A 29 -9.69 -22.14 15.83
CA LYS A 29 -8.99 -23.16 16.65
C LYS A 29 -8.52 -24.36 15.81
N ALA A 30 -9.29 -24.79 14.82
CA ALA A 30 -8.89 -25.87 13.92
C ALA A 30 -7.71 -25.48 13.02
N LEU A 31 -7.65 -24.21 12.57
CA LEU A 31 -6.52 -23.67 11.81
C LEU A 31 -5.26 -23.53 12.67
N ASP A 32 -5.40 -23.08 13.91
CA ASP A 32 -4.28 -22.96 14.86
C ASP A 32 -3.75 -24.34 15.28
N ALA A 33 -4.63 -25.35 15.43
CA ALA A 33 -4.23 -26.72 15.70
C ALA A 33 -3.47 -27.36 14.50
N ALA A 34 -3.92 -27.11 13.27
CA ALA A 34 -3.25 -27.59 12.06
C ALA A 34 -1.85 -26.96 11.87
N ALA A 35 -1.67 -25.70 12.28
CA ALA A 35 -0.36 -25.03 12.29
C ALA A 35 0.58 -25.55 13.39
N THR A 36 0.03 -26.12 14.47
CA THR A 36 0.83 -26.71 15.56
C THR A 36 1.27 -28.14 15.23
N ASP A 37 0.42 -28.91 14.53
CA ASP A 37 0.72 -30.30 14.12
C ASP A 37 1.77 -30.38 13.00
N THR A 38 1.98 -29.30 12.25
CA THR A 38 3.08 -29.19 11.27
C THR A 38 4.44 -28.92 11.93
N MET A 39 4.48 -28.55 13.22
CA MET A 39 5.72 -28.32 13.98
C MET A 39 6.16 -29.52 14.83
N THR A 40 5.32 -30.53 15.02
CA THR A 40 5.60 -31.70 15.89
C THR A 40 5.95 -32.99 15.14
N ASN A 41 5.72 -33.07 13.83
CA ASN A 41 6.07 -34.26 13.03
C ASN A 41 7.33 -34.03 12.19
N ASN A 42 8.48 -33.98 12.85
CA ASN A 42 9.77 -34.28 12.23
C ASN A 42 10.72 -34.91 13.27
N SER A 43 10.39 -36.11 13.71
CA SER A 43 11.35 -37.00 14.38
C SER A 43 10.95 -38.46 14.22
N ALA A 44 11.45 -39.12 13.16
CA ALA A 44 11.57 -40.58 13.09
C ALA A 44 12.66 -40.96 12.06
N ASP A 45 13.88 -41.07 12.58
CA ASP A 45 14.95 -42.04 12.31
C ASP A 45 15.30 -42.51 10.88
N ALA A 46 16.47 -42.09 10.41
CA ALA A 46 17.40 -42.93 9.62
C ALA A 46 18.83 -42.40 9.83
N GLY A 47 19.62 -43.12 10.62
CA GLY A 47 20.95 -42.71 11.05
C GLY A 47 22.02 -42.63 9.95
N VAL A 48 22.87 -41.61 10.05
CA VAL A 48 24.31 -41.66 9.72
C VAL A 48 25.03 -40.65 10.64
N ASP A 49 26.12 -41.13 11.25
CA ASP A 49 26.95 -40.45 12.25
C ASP A 49 27.54 -39.10 11.83
N GLY A 50 27.68 -38.22 12.84
CA GLY A 50 28.86 -37.35 12.96
C GLY A 50 28.78 -35.96 12.32
N ILE A 51 28.44 -34.97 13.15
CA ILE A 51 29.21 -33.73 13.46
C ILE A 51 28.27 -32.82 14.26
N VAL A 52 28.45 -32.78 15.57
CA VAL A 52 27.81 -31.77 16.42
C VAL A 52 28.59 -30.48 16.22
N ALA A 53 28.13 -29.64 15.28
CA ALA A 53 28.55 -28.25 15.23
C ALA A 53 27.76 -27.48 16.30
N THR A 54 28.42 -27.13 17.39
CA THR A 54 27.93 -26.19 18.39
C THR A 54 27.66 -24.83 17.71
N VAL A 55 26.40 -24.43 17.61
CA VAL A 55 26.02 -23.07 17.18
C VAL A 55 26.40 -22.11 18.31
N PRO A 56 27.29 -21.13 18.10
CA PRO A 56 27.57 -20.14 19.13
C PRO A 56 26.40 -19.17 19.24
N THR A 57 25.79 -19.09 20.42
CA THR A 57 24.91 -17.99 20.83
C THR A 57 25.72 -16.72 21.11
N LYS A 58 26.31 -16.16 20.06
CA LYS A 58 26.78 -14.76 20.06
C LYS A 58 25.92 -13.99 19.07
N SER A 59 25.15 -13.04 19.60
CA SER A 59 24.65 -11.89 18.85
C SER A 59 25.84 -11.16 18.23
N THR A 60 26.24 -11.62 17.05
CA THR A 60 27.23 -10.93 16.25
C THR A 60 26.47 -9.80 15.57
N GLU A 61 26.66 -8.58 16.07
CA GLU A 61 26.40 -7.37 15.31
C GLU A 61 27.18 -7.51 14.00
N THR A 62 26.50 -7.99 12.96
CA THR A 62 27.08 -8.10 11.63
C THR A 62 27.14 -6.68 11.12
N SER A 63 28.33 -6.08 11.17
CA SER A 63 28.58 -4.76 10.58
C SER A 63 28.03 -4.76 9.16
N SER A 64 27.09 -3.85 8.87
CA SER A 64 26.49 -3.68 7.54
C SER A 64 27.42 -2.97 6.56
N ALA A 65 28.67 -2.70 6.97
CA ALA A 65 29.69 -2.06 6.16
C ALA A 65 29.86 -2.82 4.83
N GLY A 66 29.32 -2.23 3.75
CA GLY A 66 29.36 -2.80 2.41
C GLY A 66 28.02 -3.24 1.81
N PHE A 67 26.90 -3.07 2.51
CA PHE A 67 25.57 -3.35 1.95
C PHE A 67 25.23 -2.34 0.84
N LYS A 68 24.93 -2.83 -0.36
CA LYS A 68 24.48 -1.97 -1.46
C LYS A 68 23.14 -1.32 -1.13
N LEU A 69 22.27 -1.99 -0.36
CA LEU A 69 21.01 -1.45 0.18
C LEU A 69 21.18 -0.11 0.91
N LEU A 70 22.33 0.11 1.54
CA LEU A 70 22.63 1.31 2.33
C LEU A 70 23.42 2.37 1.55
N THR A 71 23.70 2.13 0.28
CA THR A 71 24.37 3.11 -0.59
C THR A 71 23.38 4.06 -1.26
N PRO A 72 23.79 5.29 -1.59
CA PRO A 72 22.94 6.19 -2.35
C PRO A 72 22.49 5.63 -3.70
N LEU A 73 21.34 6.12 -4.17
CA LEU A 73 20.80 5.84 -5.50
C LEU A 73 20.28 7.14 -6.12
N THR A 74 20.70 7.43 -7.33
CA THR A 74 20.19 8.57 -8.10
C THR A 74 19.05 8.13 -8.99
N LEU A 75 17.91 8.81 -8.87
CA LEU A 75 16.72 8.65 -9.71
C LEU A 75 16.60 9.89 -10.59
N GLY A 76 16.86 9.77 -11.89
CA GLY A 76 16.84 10.94 -12.76
C GLY A 76 17.90 11.99 -12.42
N ASP A 77 17.73 13.18 -12.99
CA ASP A 77 18.65 14.30 -12.79
C ASP A 77 18.28 15.05 -11.51
N GLY A 78 19.18 15.11 -10.54
CA GLY A 78 19.04 15.95 -9.34
C GLY A 78 18.19 15.38 -8.20
N LEU A 79 17.82 14.09 -8.23
CA LEU A 79 17.23 13.39 -7.09
C LEU A 79 18.11 12.22 -6.68
N THR A 80 18.89 12.41 -5.63
CA THR A 80 19.70 11.35 -5.02
C THR A 80 19.07 10.93 -3.69
N LEU A 81 18.68 9.66 -3.62
CA LEU A 81 18.27 9.00 -2.38
C LEU A 81 19.52 8.65 -1.58
N LYS A 82 19.48 8.89 -0.27
CA LYS A 82 20.63 8.59 0.62
C LYS A 82 20.89 7.10 0.82
N ASN A 83 19.88 6.26 0.64
CA ASN A 83 19.96 4.81 0.69
C ASN A 83 18.85 4.20 -0.20
N ARG A 84 18.81 2.87 -0.31
CA ARG A 84 17.82 2.12 -1.12
C ARG A 84 16.70 1.50 -0.28
N VAL A 85 16.51 2.01 0.94
CA VAL A 85 15.47 1.60 1.89
C VAL A 85 14.31 2.59 1.78
N VAL A 86 13.22 2.18 1.16
CA VAL A 86 12.07 3.04 0.88
C VAL A 86 10.94 2.75 1.86
N MET A 87 10.27 3.79 2.36
CA MET A 87 9.01 3.63 3.07
C MET A 87 7.90 3.43 2.04
N ALA A 88 7.25 2.26 2.07
CA ALA A 88 6.14 1.95 1.19
C ALA A 88 4.91 2.83 1.50
N PRO A 89 4.00 3.03 0.53
CA PRO A 89 2.73 3.72 0.76
C PRO A 89 1.86 2.92 1.72
N LEU A 90 1.39 3.57 2.79
CA LEU A 90 0.65 2.92 3.89
C LEU A 90 -0.53 3.78 4.32
N THR A 91 -1.76 3.45 3.91
CA THR A 91 -2.97 4.14 4.41
C THR A 91 -3.13 3.93 5.91
N ARG A 92 -3.17 5.03 6.68
CA ARG A 92 -3.17 4.99 8.15
C ARG A 92 -4.48 5.40 8.80
N ALA A 93 -5.44 5.94 8.04
CA ALA A 93 -6.70 6.43 8.57
C ALA A 93 -6.49 7.42 9.75
N ARG A 94 -5.62 8.42 9.56
CA ARG A 94 -5.25 9.43 10.58
C ARG A 94 -5.51 10.87 10.10
N ILE A 95 -6.45 11.01 9.17
CA ILE A 95 -6.84 12.30 8.61
C ILE A 95 -8.25 12.63 9.08
N ASP A 96 -8.49 13.91 9.35
CA ASP A 96 -9.83 14.40 9.65
C ASP A 96 -10.79 14.13 8.45
N PRO A 97 -11.92 13.44 8.66
CA PRO A 97 -12.77 12.97 7.56
C PRO A 97 -13.45 14.09 6.77
N VAL A 98 -13.52 15.30 7.33
CA VAL A 98 -14.16 16.46 6.71
C VAL A 98 -13.18 17.21 5.80
N SER A 99 -12.07 17.68 6.37
CA SER A 99 -11.04 18.42 5.64
C SER A 99 -10.26 17.53 4.67
N ARG A 100 -10.07 16.24 5.03
CA ARG A 100 -9.22 15.28 4.31
C ARG A 100 -7.79 15.80 4.14
N ALA A 101 -7.35 16.66 5.05
CA ALA A 101 -6.06 17.33 5.03
C ALA A 101 -5.17 16.81 6.17
N PRO A 102 -3.85 16.64 5.94
CA PRO A 102 -2.91 16.35 7.01
C PRO A 102 -2.99 17.34 8.17
N SER A 103 -2.72 16.84 9.36
CA SER A 103 -2.59 17.59 10.61
C SER A 103 -1.19 17.39 11.21
N GLU A 104 -0.87 18.07 12.30
CA GLU A 104 0.44 18.00 12.95
C GLU A 104 0.93 16.56 13.24
N ILE A 105 0.03 15.65 13.64
CA ILE A 105 0.41 14.25 13.89
C ILE A 105 0.90 13.54 12.62
N ASN A 106 0.39 13.92 11.45
CA ASN A 106 0.84 13.37 10.17
C ASN A 106 2.20 13.96 9.79
N GLU A 107 2.42 15.25 10.08
CA GLU A 107 3.71 15.89 9.87
C GLU A 107 4.82 15.21 10.70
N ILE A 108 4.56 14.98 12.01
CA ILE A 108 5.48 14.25 12.92
C ILE A 108 5.71 12.82 12.41
N TYR A 109 4.66 12.14 11.95
CA TYR A 109 4.76 10.76 11.47
C TYR A 109 5.74 10.60 10.31
N TYR A 110 5.67 11.49 9.32
CA TYR A 110 6.59 11.46 8.18
C TYR A 110 7.97 12.01 8.55
N GLU A 111 8.07 13.04 9.40
CA GLU A 111 9.35 13.56 9.90
C GLU A 111 10.18 12.45 10.57
N GLN A 112 9.54 11.65 11.44
CA GLN A 112 10.18 10.53 12.12
C GLN A 112 10.80 9.49 11.16
N ARG A 113 10.26 9.40 9.93
CA ARG A 113 10.65 8.41 8.91
C ARG A 113 11.51 9.00 7.79
N ALA A 114 11.92 10.26 7.92
CA ALA A 114 12.79 10.94 6.97
C ALA A 114 14.16 10.26 6.81
N GLY A 115 14.50 9.30 7.67
CA GLY A 115 15.58 8.32 7.57
C GLY A 115 15.57 7.45 6.30
N ALA A 116 14.39 7.20 5.74
CA ALA A 116 14.24 6.44 4.49
C ALA A 116 14.95 7.13 3.31
N GLY A 117 15.44 6.34 2.37
CA GLY A 117 15.99 6.85 1.11
C GLY A 117 14.94 7.62 0.32
N LEU A 118 13.71 7.10 0.31
CA LEU A 118 12.50 7.75 -0.21
C LEU A 118 11.32 7.38 0.69
N ILE A 119 10.46 8.34 0.97
CA ILE A 119 9.12 8.14 1.52
C ILE A 119 8.12 8.19 0.37
N ILE A 120 7.25 7.20 0.29
CA ILE A 120 6.03 7.29 -0.51
C ILE A 120 4.89 7.47 0.48
N THR A 121 4.12 8.54 0.35
CA THR A 121 3.02 8.84 1.28
C THR A 121 2.00 7.70 1.31
N GLU A 122 1.13 7.73 2.30
CA GLU A 122 -0.15 7.08 2.18
C GLU A 122 -0.89 7.50 0.90
N ALA A 123 -1.70 6.58 0.39
CA ALA A 123 -2.46 6.80 -0.83
C ALA A 123 -3.40 8.01 -0.66
N THR A 124 -3.33 8.97 -1.59
CA THR A 124 -3.94 10.30 -1.46
C THR A 124 -4.89 10.55 -2.63
N SER A 125 -6.16 10.82 -2.31
CA SER A 125 -7.21 10.93 -3.33
C SER A 125 -7.00 12.13 -4.25
N VAL A 126 -7.09 11.91 -5.57
CA VAL A 126 -6.91 12.96 -6.59
C VAL A 126 -8.17 13.81 -6.84
N SER A 127 -9.32 13.37 -6.34
CA SER A 127 -10.59 14.10 -6.43
C SER A 127 -11.59 13.62 -5.39
N GLU A 128 -12.71 14.34 -5.26
CA GLU A 128 -13.82 13.94 -4.40
C GLU A 128 -14.48 12.63 -4.88
N GLN A 129 -14.65 12.45 -6.20
CA GLN A 129 -15.14 11.20 -6.79
C GLN A 129 -14.16 10.04 -6.54
N GLY A 130 -12.86 10.34 -6.58
CA GLY A 130 -11.81 9.38 -6.31
C GLY A 130 -11.71 8.93 -4.87
N HIS A 131 -12.34 9.61 -3.92
CA HIS A 131 -12.21 9.34 -2.48
C HIS A 131 -13.20 8.27 -1.99
N GLY A 132 -12.68 7.24 -1.34
CA GLY A 132 -13.46 6.10 -0.86
C GLY A 132 -12.99 5.44 0.43
N TRP A 133 -12.06 6.07 1.18
CA TRP A 133 -11.51 5.49 2.40
C TRP A 133 -11.66 6.45 3.58
N PHE A 134 -12.40 6.03 4.60
CA PHE A 134 -12.67 6.86 5.77
C PHE A 134 -11.37 7.28 6.48
N CYS A 135 -11.19 8.58 6.70
CA CYS A 135 -9.98 9.19 7.27
C CYS A 135 -8.69 9.02 6.43
N ALA A 136 -8.80 8.85 5.11
CA ALA A 136 -7.66 9.00 4.19
C ALA A 136 -7.49 10.45 3.71
N PRO A 137 -6.30 10.85 3.22
CA PRO A 137 -6.08 12.20 2.74
C PRO A 137 -6.55 12.41 1.29
N GLY A 138 -6.81 13.67 0.95
CA GLY A 138 -6.98 14.16 -0.41
C GLY A 138 -5.86 15.12 -0.82
N LEU A 139 -5.75 15.36 -2.12
CA LEU A 139 -4.92 16.40 -2.72
C LEU A 139 -5.59 16.91 -4.00
N TYR A 140 -6.70 17.63 -3.84
CA TYR A 140 -7.51 18.16 -4.94
C TYR A 140 -8.01 19.59 -4.73
N ASN A 141 -7.58 20.22 -3.64
CA ASN A 141 -7.84 21.63 -3.34
C ASN A 141 -6.67 22.27 -2.55
N ASP A 142 -6.70 23.59 -2.45
CA ASP A 142 -5.63 24.40 -1.87
C ASP A 142 -5.44 24.11 -0.37
N LEU A 143 -6.53 23.92 0.37
CA LEU A 143 -6.46 23.60 1.81
C LEU A 143 -5.69 22.30 2.07
N GLN A 144 -5.87 21.29 1.22
CA GLN A 144 -5.12 20.03 1.29
C GLN A 144 -3.67 20.22 0.87
N ALA A 145 -3.41 20.99 -0.19
CA ALA A 145 -2.05 21.28 -0.65
C ALA A 145 -1.24 22.04 0.41
N ASP A 146 -1.83 23.05 1.05
CA ASP A 146 -1.21 23.81 2.14
C ASP A 146 -0.88 22.91 3.33
N ALA A 147 -1.77 21.99 3.69
CA ALA A 147 -1.53 21.01 4.76
C ALA A 147 -0.41 20.02 4.41
N TRP A 148 -0.37 19.53 3.16
CA TRP A 148 0.71 18.66 2.69
C TRP A 148 2.05 19.38 2.63
N SER A 149 2.09 20.67 2.31
CA SER A 149 3.34 21.45 2.28
C SER A 149 4.09 21.41 3.62
N LYS A 150 3.36 21.45 4.75
CA LYS A 150 3.94 21.34 6.09
C LYS A 150 4.56 19.98 6.36
N VAL A 151 3.92 18.91 5.85
CA VAL A 151 4.47 17.55 5.93
C VAL A 151 5.79 17.47 5.15
N VAL A 152 5.77 17.97 3.91
CA VAL A 152 6.95 18.02 3.04
C VAL A 152 8.08 18.81 3.69
N ASP A 153 7.80 20.01 4.21
CA ASP A 153 8.78 20.88 4.86
C ASP A 153 9.50 20.18 6.02
N ARG A 154 8.77 19.44 6.88
CA ARG A 154 9.39 18.70 7.98
C ARG A 154 10.26 17.53 7.50
N VAL A 155 9.84 16.83 6.45
CA VAL A 155 10.65 15.76 5.86
C VAL A 155 11.93 16.35 5.24
N HIS A 156 11.82 17.45 4.52
CA HIS A 156 12.96 18.15 3.90
C HIS A 156 13.89 18.77 4.94
N ALA A 157 13.37 19.27 6.06
CA ALA A 157 14.18 19.76 7.19
C ALA A 157 15.09 18.66 7.80
N LYS A 158 14.74 17.38 7.61
CA LYS A 158 15.55 16.22 7.98
C LYS A 158 16.37 15.64 6.81
N GLY A 159 16.36 16.31 5.66
CA GLY A 159 17.03 15.87 4.44
C GLY A 159 16.38 14.65 3.78
N GLY A 160 15.14 14.32 4.15
CA GLY A 160 14.37 13.23 3.54
C GLY A 160 13.86 13.58 2.14
N LYS A 161 13.45 12.56 1.40
CA LYS A 161 12.78 12.67 0.10
C LYS A 161 11.40 12.07 0.17
N ILE A 162 10.41 12.73 -0.44
CA ILE A 162 9.02 12.31 -0.33
C ILE A 162 8.25 12.47 -1.65
N PHE A 163 7.59 11.38 -2.04
CA PHE A 163 6.66 11.33 -3.17
C PHE A 163 5.24 11.15 -2.65
N VAL A 164 4.27 11.83 -3.24
CA VAL A 164 2.85 11.57 -2.96
C VAL A 164 2.33 10.44 -3.85
N GLN A 165 1.62 9.48 -3.26
CA GLN A 165 0.95 8.44 -4.04
C GLN A 165 -0.46 8.91 -4.47
N LEU A 166 -0.65 9.14 -5.76
CA LEU A 166 -1.91 9.59 -6.36
C LEU A 166 -2.89 8.43 -6.48
N TRP A 167 -4.10 8.62 -5.95
CA TRP A 167 -5.06 7.54 -5.75
C TRP A 167 -6.48 7.88 -6.21
N HIS A 168 -7.12 6.90 -6.83
CA HIS A 168 -8.55 6.89 -7.09
C HIS A 168 -9.10 5.50 -6.75
N MET A 169 -9.96 5.40 -5.73
CA MET A 169 -10.41 4.12 -5.17
C MET A 169 -11.28 3.31 -6.15
N GLY A 170 -12.01 3.99 -7.04
CA GLY A 170 -12.92 3.33 -7.98
C GLY A 170 -13.99 2.55 -7.21
N ARG A 171 -14.27 1.30 -7.61
CA ARG A 171 -15.29 0.47 -6.95
C ARG A 171 -15.00 0.02 -5.51
N ALA A 172 -13.80 0.30 -4.99
CA ALA A 172 -13.43 -0.04 -3.61
C ALA A 172 -13.90 1.00 -2.58
N GLY A 173 -14.50 2.11 -3.04
CA GLY A 173 -15.08 3.15 -2.18
C GLY A 173 -16.55 2.92 -1.81
N HIS A 174 -17.21 3.99 -1.38
CA HIS A 174 -18.64 4.03 -1.09
C HIS A 174 -19.22 5.37 -1.60
N PRO A 175 -20.43 5.41 -2.20
CA PRO A 175 -20.96 6.64 -2.80
C PRO A 175 -21.14 7.79 -1.81
N SER A 176 -21.36 7.51 -0.52
CA SER A 176 -21.56 8.54 0.51
C SER A 176 -20.38 9.52 0.68
N PHE A 177 -19.21 9.24 0.10
CA PHE A 177 -18.03 10.11 0.22
C PHE A 177 -18.06 11.33 -0.69
N ASN A 178 -19.00 11.43 -1.62
CA ASN A 178 -19.11 12.61 -2.49
C ASN A 178 -20.56 13.10 -2.58
N ALA A 179 -20.72 14.40 -2.81
CA ALA A 179 -22.03 15.04 -2.86
C ALA A 179 -22.98 14.49 -3.93
N LYS A 180 -22.43 13.85 -4.97
CA LYS A 180 -23.22 13.25 -6.07
C LYS A 180 -23.72 11.84 -5.74
N ASN A 181 -23.29 11.25 -4.63
CA ASN A 181 -23.53 9.84 -4.28
C ASN A 181 -23.14 8.89 -5.41
N GLU A 182 -22.01 9.15 -6.07
CA GLU A 182 -21.51 8.33 -7.18
C GLU A 182 -20.37 7.42 -6.73
N LEU A 183 -20.37 6.20 -7.26
CA LEU A 183 -19.26 5.26 -7.18
C LEU A 183 -18.96 4.82 -8.61
N VAL A 184 -17.69 4.89 -9.05
CA VAL A 184 -17.34 4.67 -10.45
C VAL A 184 -16.28 3.58 -10.64
N SER A 185 -16.28 2.93 -11.80
CA SER A 185 -15.26 1.94 -12.19
C SER A 185 -15.20 1.79 -13.72
N ALA A 186 -14.32 0.92 -14.21
CA ALA A 186 -14.26 0.53 -15.61
C ALA A 186 -15.58 -0.12 -16.07
N SER A 187 -16.22 -0.91 -15.22
CA SER A 187 -17.46 -1.64 -15.50
C SER A 187 -18.37 -1.69 -14.26
N ALA A 188 -19.67 -1.93 -14.47
CA ALA A 188 -20.67 -2.03 -13.40
C ALA A 188 -20.60 -3.39 -12.68
N ILE A 189 -19.46 -3.67 -12.05
CA ILE A 189 -19.17 -4.95 -11.37
C ILE A 189 -18.81 -4.63 -9.93
N VAL A 190 -19.63 -5.05 -8.98
CA VAL A 190 -19.37 -4.95 -7.54
C VAL A 190 -18.11 -5.75 -7.15
N MET A 191 -17.42 -5.34 -6.08
CA MET A 191 -16.36 -6.16 -5.52
C MET A 191 -16.92 -7.51 -5.02
N PRO A 192 -16.29 -8.65 -5.35
CA PRO A 192 -16.78 -9.96 -4.95
C PRO A 192 -16.56 -10.25 -3.46
N GLY A 193 -17.42 -11.08 -2.90
CA GLY A 193 -17.37 -11.58 -1.53
C GLY A 193 -18.18 -10.75 -0.53
N ASP A 194 -18.36 -11.30 0.68
CA ASP A 194 -19.13 -10.68 1.77
C ASP A 194 -18.33 -9.60 2.54
N GLY A 195 -17.36 -8.97 1.88
CA GLY A 195 -16.49 -7.97 2.47
C GLY A 195 -17.21 -6.67 2.77
N LEU A 196 -16.72 -5.94 3.78
CA LEU A 196 -17.24 -4.62 4.15
C LEU A 196 -16.22 -3.53 3.78
N THR A 197 -16.74 -2.40 3.32
CA THR A 197 -16.04 -1.11 3.24
C THR A 197 -16.52 -0.20 4.39
N ARG A 198 -16.05 1.05 4.40
CA ARG A 198 -16.52 2.09 5.32
C ARG A 198 -17.30 3.15 4.55
N ASN A 199 -18.44 3.59 5.07
CA ASN A 199 -19.11 4.78 4.54
C ASN A 199 -18.46 6.07 5.11
N ALA A 200 -19.01 7.23 4.72
CA ALA A 200 -18.53 8.54 5.17
C ALA A 200 -18.75 8.82 6.67
N SER A 201 -19.56 7.99 7.34
CA SER A 201 -19.74 8.01 8.81
C SER A 201 -18.81 7.03 9.53
N GLY A 202 -17.98 6.27 8.80
CA GLY A 202 -17.08 5.25 9.36
C GLY A 202 -17.76 3.91 9.69
N GLU A 203 -19.02 3.72 9.29
CA GLU A 203 -19.76 2.48 9.53
C GLU A 203 -19.32 1.40 8.55
N ALA A 204 -19.24 0.15 9.01
CA ALA A 204 -18.95 -0.97 8.13
C ALA A 204 -20.19 -1.27 7.29
N VAL A 205 -20.06 -1.18 5.98
CA VAL A 205 -21.16 -1.36 5.02
C VAL A 205 -20.71 -2.26 3.87
N PRO A 206 -21.62 -2.99 3.20
CA PRO A 206 -21.28 -3.78 2.02
C PRO A 206 -20.70 -2.91 0.90
N TYR A 207 -19.91 -3.52 0.01
CA TYR A 207 -19.56 -2.88 -1.25
C TYR A 207 -20.79 -2.70 -2.14
N GLU A 208 -20.86 -1.57 -2.84
CA GLU A 208 -21.96 -1.27 -3.77
C GLU A 208 -21.54 -1.50 -5.22
N THR A 209 -22.53 -1.68 -6.11
CA THR A 209 -22.27 -1.79 -7.54
C THR A 209 -21.88 -0.40 -8.08
N PRO A 210 -20.67 -0.25 -8.67
CA PRO A 210 -20.27 1.03 -9.25
C PRO A 210 -21.05 1.29 -10.55
N ARG A 211 -21.13 2.57 -10.93
CA ARG A 211 -21.45 2.98 -12.29
C ARG A 211 -20.23 2.80 -13.19
N ALA A 212 -20.41 2.22 -14.38
CA ALA A 212 -19.36 2.26 -15.39
C ALA A 212 -19.13 3.70 -15.85
N LEU A 213 -17.87 4.16 -15.86
CA LEU A 213 -17.53 5.45 -16.47
C LEU A 213 -17.94 5.45 -17.94
N ARG A 214 -18.60 6.51 -18.41
CA ARG A 214 -18.79 6.68 -19.85
C ARG A 214 -17.45 7.02 -20.50
N THR A 215 -17.33 6.72 -21.78
CA THR A 215 -16.13 6.98 -22.57
C THR A 215 -15.68 8.45 -22.49
N ASP A 216 -16.63 9.39 -22.51
CA ASP A 216 -16.40 10.84 -22.42
C ASP A 216 -16.00 11.32 -21.02
N GLU A 217 -16.21 10.52 -19.97
CA GLU A 217 -15.84 10.88 -18.59
C GLU A 217 -14.39 10.54 -18.25
N VAL A 218 -13.76 9.61 -18.99
CA VAL A 218 -12.40 9.15 -18.68
C VAL A 218 -11.40 10.31 -18.71
N ALA A 219 -11.53 11.23 -19.66
CA ALA A 219 -10.66 12.40 -19.77
C ALA A 219 -10.75 13.33 -18.56
N ALA A 220 -11.91 13.44 -17.91
CA ALA A 220 -12.05 14.24 -16.69
C ALA A 220 -11.32 13.59 -15.50
N VAL A 221 -11.35 12.26 -15.40
CA VAL A 221 -10.58 11.55 -14.38
C VAL A 221 -9.06 11.69 -14.62
N VAL A 222 -8.62 11.62 -15.88
CA VAL A 222 -7.21 11.90 -16.24
C VAL A 222 -6.80 13.31 -15.81
N GLU A 223 -7.68 14.30 -16.03
CA GLU A 223 -7.47 15.69 -15.60
C GLU A 223 -7.37 15.82 -14.07
N ASP A 224 -8.14 15.04 -13.29
CA ASP A 224 -8.01 15.02 -11.83
C ASP A 224 -6.59 14.60 -11.39
N PHE A 225 -5.99 13.59 -12.03
CA PHE A 225 -4.60 13.19 -11.76
C PHE A 225 -3.61 14.30 -12.13
N ARG A 226 -3.81 14.98 -13.28
CA ARG A 226 -2.99 16.10 -13.71
C ARG A 226 -3.03 17.25 -12.68
N ARG A 227 -4.23 17.68 -12.28
CA ARG A 227 -4.44 18.75 -11.31
C ARG A 227 -3.89 18.40 -9.94
N SER A 228 -4.09 17.17 -9.48
CA SER A 228 -3.52 16.69 -8.21
C SER A 228 -1.98 16.72 -8.25
N THR A 229 -1.38 16.41 -9.40
CA THR A 229 0.08 16.54 -9.62
C THR A 229 0.54 18.00 -9.55
N GLU A 230 -0.24 18.96 -10.08
CA GLU A 230 0.08 20.39 -9.93
C GLU A 230 0.09 20.82 -8.47
N LEU A 231 -0.93 20.40 -7.71
CA LEU A 231 -1.01 20.67 -6.27
C LEU A 231 0.14 20.01 -5.51
N ALA A 232 0.53 18.79 -5.88
CA ALA A 232 1.69 18.11 -5.31
C ALA A 232 2.98 18.90 -5.55
N LYS A 233 3.15 19.42 -6.77
CA LYS A 233 4.32 20.23 -7.11
C LYS A 233 4.34 21.54 -6.34
N CYS A 234 3.19 22.21 -6.21
CA CYS A 234 3.04 23.42 -5.41
C CYS A 234 3.29 23.17 -3.91
N ALA A 235 2.88 22.01 -3.39
CA ALA A 235 3.14 21.59 -2.00
C ALA A 235 4.60 21.18 -1.76
N GLY A 236 5.46 21.18 -2.78
CA GLY A 236 6.90 20.97 -2.64
C GLY A 236 7.36 19.51 -2.63
N PHE A 237 6.50 18.54 -2.97
CA PHE A 237 6.91 17.13 -3.07
C PHE A 237 8.14 16.96 -4.00
N ASP A 238 8.91 15.88 -3.83
CA ASP A 238 10.03 15.59 -4.74
C ASP A 238 9.56 14.89 -6.03
N GLY A 239 8.33 14.35 -6.04
CA GLY A 239 7.71 13.65 -7.16
C GLY A 239 6.38 13.00 -6.79
N VAL A 240 5.87 12.14 -7.67
CA VAL A 240 4.58 11.46 -7.49
C VAL A 240 4.68 9.97 -7.83
N GLU A 241 3.88 9.13 -7.19
CA GLU A 241 3.65 7.73 -7.56
C GLU A 241 2.21 7.54 -8.03
N ILE A 242 2.00 7.04 -9.24
CA ILE A 242 0.67 6.69 -9.76
C ILE A 242 0.27 5.32 -9.20
N HIS A 243 -0.83 5.27 -8.44
CA HIS A 243 -1.32 4.02 -7.86
C HIS A 243 -2.15 3.20 -8.87
N ALA A 244 -1.47 2.33 -9.62
CA ALA A 244 -2.05 1.43 -10.62
C ALA A 244 -2.09 -0.05 -10.15
N ALA A 245 -2.46 -0.24 -8.89
CA ALA A 245 -2.33 -1.51 -8.19
C ALA A 245 -3.49 -1.71 -7.20
N ASN A 246 -3.53 -2.89 -6.58
CA ASN A 246 -4.38 -3.24 -5.44
C ASN A 246 -5.87 -3.01 -5.72
N GLY A 247 -6.34 -3.33 -6.92
CA GLY A 247 -7.75 -3.33 -7.28
C GLY A 247 -8.43 -1.97 -7.23
N TYR A 248 -7.68 -0.86 -7.26
CA TYR A 248 -8.20 0.50 -7.38
C TYR A 248 -8.45 0.91 -8.84
N LEU A 249 -8.92 2.12 -9.10
CA LEU A 249 -9.52 2.46 -10.40
C LEU A 249 -8.64 2.11 -11.60
N ILE A 250 -7.36 2.49 -11.59
CA ILE A 250 -6.48 2.19 -12.72
C ILE A 250 -6.32 0.67 -12.89
N ASP A 251 -6.11 -0.06 -11.80
CA ASP A 251 -6.01 -1.53 -11.81
C ASP A 251 -7.33 -2.19 -12.28
N GLN A 252 -8.48 -1.57 -11.97
CA GLN A 252 -9.79 -2.00 -12.44
C GLN A 252 -9.94 -1.84 -13.96
N PHE A 253 -9.27 -0.86 -14.59
CA PHE A 253 -9.16 -0.76 -16.06
C PHE A 253 -8.14 -1.74 -16.63
N LEU A 254 -7.03 -1.99 -15.92
CA LEU A 254 -5.97 -2.87 -16.39
C LEU A 254 -6.45 -4.33 -16.53
N GLN A 255 -7.18 -4.86 -15.55
CA GLN A 255 -7.44 -6.30 -15.47
C GLN A 255 -8.75 -6.72 -16.15
N SER A 256 -8.71 -7.86 -16.88
CA SER A 256 -9.86 -8.38 -17.64
C SER A 256 -11.06 -8.71 -16.76
N VAL A 257 -10.84 -9.19 -15.53
CA VAL A 257 -11.90 -9.57 -14.59
C VAL A 257 -12.76 -8.38 -14.13
N THR A 258 -12.22 -7.16 -14.23
CA THR A 258 -12.88 -5.91 -13.79
C THR A 258 -13.25 -4.97 -14.93
N ASN A 259 -12.59 -5.12 -16.09
CA ASN A 259 -12.82 -4.31 -17.27
C ASN A 259 -13.52 -5.13 -18.37
N GLN A 260 -14.83 -4.98 -18.46
CA GLN A 260 -15.70 -5.59 -19.47
C GLN A 260 -16.15 -4.56 -20.53
N ARG A 261 -15.39 -3.47 -20.69
CA ARG A 261 -15.74 -2.42 -21.65
C ARG A 261 -15.52 -2.90 -23.09
N THR A 262 -16.32 -2.34 -24.00
CA THR A 262 -16.27 -2.61 -25.44
C THR A 262 -15.84 -1.38 -26.25
N ASP A 263 -15.50 -0.28 -25.58
CA ASP A 263 -14.97 0.93 -26.19
C ASP A 263 -13.43 0.91 -26.23
N GLN A 264 -12.80 2.05 -26.54
CA GLN A 264 -11.33 2.15 -26.65
C GLN A 264 -10.56 1.94 -25.34
N TYR A 265 -11.25 1.73 -24.22
CA TYR A 265 -10.64 1.46 -22.92
C TYR A 265 -10.81 0.01 -22.44
N GLY A 266 -11.36 -0.90 -23.25
CA GLY A 266 -11.47 -2.32 -22.91
C GLY A 266 -11.23 -3.29 -24.07
N GLY A 267 -11.30 -4.58 -23.76
CA GLY A 267 -11.01 -5.66 -24.69
C GLY A 267 -9.51 -5.95 -24.82
N SER A 268 -8.83 -5.32 -25.77
CA SER A 268 -7.42 -5.60 -26.07
C SER A 268 -6.45 -5.10 -24.99
N PHE A 269 -5.22 -5.61 -25.00
CA PHE A 269 -4.17 -5.16 -24.08
C PHE A 269 -3.90 -3.66 -24.22
N GLU A 270 -3.84 -3.14 -25.45
CA GLU A 270 -3.64 -1.71 -25.73
C GLU A 270 -4.75 -0.86 -25.12
N ASN A 271 -6.00 -1.30 -25.27
CA ASN A 271 -7.15 -0.55 -24.77
C ASN A 271 -7.22 -0.55 -23.24
N ARG A 272 -6.98 -1.69 -22.59
CA ARG A 272 -6.94 -1.76 -21.12
C ARG A 272 -5.80 -0.94 -20.52
N ALA A 273 -4.63 -0.92 -21.18
CA ALA A 273 -3.49 -0.12 -20.75
C ALA A 273 -3.67 1.39 -21.03
N ARG A 274 -4.55 1.78 -21.96
CA ARG A 274 -4.73 3.16 -22.43
C ARG A 274 -4.96 4.15 -21.28
N PHE A 275 -5.85 3.82 -20.35
CA PHE A 275 -6.18 4.72 -19.24
C PHE A 275 -4.96 5.05 -18.36
N LEU A 276 -4.14 4.05 -18.03
CA LEU A 276 -2.89 4.27 -17.30
C LEU A 276 -1.92 5.15 -18.11
N LEU A 277 -1.76 4.88 -19.41
CA LEU A 277 -0.83 5.62 -20.25
C LEU A 277 -1.25 7.09 -20.42
N GLU A 278 -2.55 7.36 -20.56
CA GLU A 278 -3.09 8.73 -20.60
C GLU A 278 -2.87 9.48 -19.28
N ILE A 279 -3.02 8.80 -18.13
CA ILE A 279 -2.67 9.38 -16.82
C ILE A 279 -1.18 9.69 -16.76
N VAL A 280 -0.31 8.77 -17.17
CA VAL A 280 1.14 8.99 -17.16
C VAL A 280 1.50 10.20 -18.03
N ASP A 281 0.94 10.33 -19.23
CA ASP A 281 1.19 11.48 -20.11
C ASP A 281 0.65 12.79 -19.53
N ALA A 282 -0.51 12.77 -18.87
CA ALA A 282 -1.05 13.95 -18.20
C ALA A 282 -0.16 14.39 -17.03
N VAL A 283 0.28 13.46 -16.16
CA VAL A 283 1.21 13.75 -15.06
C VAL A 283 2.55 14.28 -15.60
N LYS A 284 3.06 13.72 -16.71
CA LYS A 284 4.28 14.20 -17.39
C LYS A 284 4.19 15.63 -17.93
N SER A 285 2.98 16.14 -18.18
CA SER A 285 2.80 17.54 -18.57
C SER A 285 3.11 18.53 -17.44
N VAL A 286 3.11 18.06 -16.18
CA VAL A 286 3.34 18.86 -14.98
C VAL A 286 4.74 18.62 -14.40
N TRP A 287 5.21 17.38 -14.42
CA TRP A 287 6.48 16.95 -13.82
C TRP A 287 7.34 16.21 -14.84
N PRO A 288 8.68 16.41 -14.87
CA PRO A 288 9.54 15.54 -15.66
C PRO A 288 9.35 14.06 -15.29
N ALA A 289 9.46 13.18 -16.30
CA ALA A 289 9.16 11.76 -16.17
C ALA A 289 10.01 11.07 -15.09
N ASP A 290 11.23 11.53 -14.88
CA ASP A 290 12.19 11.02 -13.91
C ASP A 290 11.87 11.36 -12.45
N ARG A 291 10.67 11.89 -12.20
CA ARG A 291 10.05 12.12 -10.87
C ARG A 291 8.67 11.48 -10.75
N ILE A 292 8.32 10.62 -11.69
CA ILE A 292 7.05 9.89 -11.71
C ILE A 292 7.36 8.41 -11.52
N GLY A 293 6.85 7.84 -10.43
CA GLY A 293 6.78 6.41 -10.21
C GLY A 293 5.44 5.83 -10.65
N VAL A 294 5.40 4.56 -11.03
CA VAL A 294 4.15 3.81 -11.24
C VAL A 294 4.19 2.55 -10.40
N ARG A 295 3.13 2.25 -9.64
CA ARG A 295 3.02 1.02 -8.85
C ARG A 295 2.02 0.05 -9.47
N LEU A 296 2.46 -1.18 -9.72
CA LEU A 296 1.66 -2.30 -10.21
C LEU A 296 1.61 -3.44 -9.18
N ALA A 297 0.51 -4.20 -9.17
CA ALA A 297 0.34 -5.39 -8.31
C ALA A 297 -0.23 -6.56 -9.13
N PRO A 298 0.56 -7.12 -10.08
CA PRO A 298 0.08 -8.16 -10.98
C PRO A 298 -0.44 -9.41 -10.25
N ASN A 299 0.12 -9.67 -9.06
CA ASN A 299 -0.18 -10.83 -8.24
C ASN A 299 -1.32 -10.62 -7.23
N GLY A 300 -1.79 -9.37 -7.07
CA GLY A 300 -2.74 -9.01 -6.02
C GLY A 300 -4.09 -9.71 -6.20
N ARG A 301 -4.76 -10.02 -5.08
CA ARG A 301 -6.13 -10.57 -5.07
C ARG A 301 -7.19 -9.62 -4.51
N PHE A 302 -6.74 -8.56 -3.83
CA PHE A 302 -7.65 -7.59 -3.22
C PHE A 302 -8.50 -6.91 -4.29
N GLY A 303 -9.76 -6.63 -4.01
CA GLY A 303 -10.65 -6.06 -5.03
C GLY A 303 -11.29 -7.09 -5.94
N GLY A 304 -11.01 -8.40 -5.76
CA GLY A 304 -11.44 -9.43 -6.70
C GLY A 304 -10.72 -9.33 -8.05
N VAL A 305 -9.48 -8.82 -8.03
CA VAL A 305 -8.60 -8.78 -9.19
C VAL A 305 -7.76 -10.06 -9.26
N GLY A 306 -7.09 -10.27 -10.38
CA GLY A 306 -6.36 -11.48 -10.73
C GLY A 306 -7.04 -12.24 -11.86
N CYS A 307 -6.31 -12.46 -12.95
CA CYS A 307 -6.81 -13.18 -14.11
C CYS A 307 -5.67 -13.94 -14.82
N PRO A 308 -5.97 -15.01 -15.58
CA PRO A 308 -4.94 -15.82 -16.23
C PRO A 308 -4.05 -15.04 -17.20
N ASP A 309 -4.62 -14.03 -17.88
CA ASP A 309 -3.88 -13.20 -18.85
C ASP A 309 -2.92 -12.20 -18.19
N ASN A 310 -2.89 -12.08 -16.85
CA ASN A 310 -1.93 -11.22 -16.15
C ASN A 310 -0.47 -11.60 -16.44
N ALA A 311 -0.20 -12.88 -16.66
CA ALA A 311 1.12 -13.40 -17.05
C ALA A 311 1.69 -12.74 -18.30
N ASP A 312 0.83 -12.40 -19.27
CA ASP A 312 1.26 -11.78 -20.53
C ASP A 312 0.97 -10.27 -20.55
N PHE A 313 -0.12 -9.86 -19.90
CA PHE A 313 -0.59 -8.48 -19.94
C PHE A 313 0.29 -7.53 -19.13
N PHE A 314 0.72 -7.91 -17.92
CA PHE A 314 1.55 -7.02 -17.11
C PHE A 314 2.96 -6.83 -17.70
N PRO A 315 3.64 -7.85 -18.27
CA PRO A 315 4.84 -7.64 -19.08
C PRO A 315 4.63 -6.64 -20.22
N PHE A 316 3.52 -6.75 -20.95
CA PHE A 316 3.16 -5.77 -21.98
C PHE A 316 3.03 -4.35 -21.41
N VAL A 317 2.36 -4.16 -20.27
CA VAL A 317 2.25 -2.86 -19.60
C VAL A 317 3.62 -2.34 -19.17
N MET A 318 4.47 -3.18 -18.59
CA MET A 318 5.83 -2.83 -18.17
C MET A 318 6.69 -2.38 -19.34
N GLU A 319 6.59 -3.04 -20.50
CA GLU A 319 7.28 -2.63 -21.74
C GLU A 319 6.80 -1.26 -22.22
N LYS A 320 5.48 -0.99 -22.20
CA LYS A 320 4.96 0.35 -22.57
C LYS A 320 5.51 1.44 -21.66
N LEU A 321 5.53 1.19 -20.34
CA LEU A 321 6.06 2.14 -19.35
C LEU A 321 7.58 2.35 -19.49
N SER A 322 8.31 1.31 -19.94
CA SER A 322 9.77 1.30 -20.13
C SER A 322 10.28 2.43 -21.02
N HIS A 323 9.47 2.84 -22.00
CA HIS A 323 9.83 3.87 -22.97
C HIS A 323 9.54 5.30 -22.50
N LEU A 324 9.00 5.48 -21.30
CA LEU A 324 8.51 6.79 -20.84
C LEU A 324 9.51 7.56 -19.96
N GLY A 325 10.66 6.95 -19.62
CA GLY A 325 11.70 7.59 -18.81
C GLY A 325 11.30 7.84 -17.36
N LEU A 326 10.45 6.96 -16.80
CA LEU A 326 9.91 7.09 -15.44
C LEU A 326 11.01 6.97 -14.37
N ALA A 327 10.77 7.61 -13.21
CA ALA A 327 11.66 7.54 -12.05
C ALA A 327 11.88 6.10 -11.60
N TYR A 328 10.79 5.33 -11.55
CA TYR A 328 10.81 3.91 -11.24
C TYR A 328 9.50 3.20 -11.60
N LEU A 329 9.56 1.87 -11.67
CA LEU A 329 8.41 0.98 -11.62
C LEU A 329 8.42 0.23 -10.28
N ALA A 330 7.36 0.36 -9.50
CA ALA A 330 7.16 -0.38 -8.27
C ALA A 330 6.30 -1.62 -8.50
N ILE A 331 6.73 -2.75 -7.95
CA ILE A 331 6.02 -4.01 -8.06
C ILE A 331 5.83 -4.68 -6.71
N LEU A 332 4.64 -5.24 -6.51
CA LEU A 332 4.34 -6.11 -5.39
C LEU A 332 4.88 -7.53 -5.68
N ASP A 333 6.10 -7.76 -5.22
CA ASP A 333 6.93 -8.91 -5.50
C ASP A 333 6.72 -10.02 -4.46
N GLY A 334 5.86 -10.99 -4.79
CA GLY A 334 5.57 -12.14 -3.93
C GLY A 334 4.17 -12.19 -3.32
N PHE A 335 4.00 -13.08 -2.34
CA PHE A 335 2.69 -13.53 -1.83
C PHE A 335 2.18 -12.79 -0.58
N GLY A 336 3.03 -12.00 0.08
CA GLY A 336 2.79 -11.47 1.43
C GLY A 336 1.63 -10.48 1.56
N PHE A 337 1.02 -10.08 0.44
CA PHE A 337 -0.17 -9.21 0.38
C PHE A 337 -1.32 -9.87 -0.40
N GLY A 338 -1.37 -11.21 -0.35
CA GLY A 338 -2.35 -12.03 -1.05
C GLY A 338 -1.96 -12.31 -2.49
N PHE A 339 -2.21 -13.53 -2.94
CA PHE A 339 -1.96 -13.99 -4.30
C PHE A 339 -3.26 -14.53 -4.91
N HIS A 340 -3.53 -14.16 -6.16
CA HIS A 340 -4.77 -14.53 -6.84
C HIS A 340 -4.76 -15.95 -7.45
N ASP A 341 -3.57 -16.55 -7.61
CA ASP A 341 -3.40 -17.93 -8.07
C ASP A 341 -4.11 -18.26 -9.41
N GLN A 342 -4.05 -17.32 -10.36
CA GLN A 342 -4.63 -17.49 -11.72
C GLN A 342 -3.57 -17.63 -12.81
N CYS A 343 -2.32 -17.27 -12.50
CA CYS A 343 -1.17 -17.41 -13.39
C CYS A 343 0.10 -17.59 -12.55
N HIS A 344 1.26 -17.77 -13.18
CA HIS A 344 2.53 -17.81 -12.46
C HIS A 344 2.80 -16.47 -11.76
N LEU A 345 3.59 -16.49 -10.69
CA LEU A 345 3.95 -15.29 -9.94
C LEU A 345 4.85 -14.39 -10.78
N LEU A 346 4.50 -13.11 -10.90
CA LEU A 346 5.38 -12.08 -11.48
C LEU A 346 6.22 -11.44 -10.38
N THR A 347 7.52 -11.34 -10.60
CA THR A 347 8.50 -10.90 -9.60
C THR A 347 9.17 -9.60 -10.00
N ALA A 348 10.00 -9.05 -9.12
CA ALA A 348 10.88 -7.92 -9.49
C ALA A 348 11.82 -8.27 -10.66
N CYS A 349 12.19 -9.55 -10.84
CA CYS A 349 12.98 -10.00 -11.98
C CYS A 349 12.22 -9.81 -13.30
N ASP A 350 10.94 -10.19 -13.35
CA ASP A 350 10.09 -10.00 -14.53
C ASP A 350 9.96 -8.50 -14.84
N ALA A 351 9.77 -7.67 -13.81
CA ALA A 351 9.80 -6.22 -13.97
C ALA A 351 11.14 -5.73 -14.57
N LYS A 352 12.30 -6.21 -14.10
CA LYS A 352 13.61 -5.85 -14.66
C LYS A 352 13.81 -6.31 -16.11
N GLN A 353 13.16 -7.40 -16.53
CA GLN A 353 13.24 -7.88 -17.91
C GLN A 353 12.53 -6.91 -18.87
N HIS A 354 11.33 -6.46 -18.48
CA HIS A 354 10.44 -5.66 -19.35
C HIS A 354 10.59 -4.13 -19.17
N PHE A 355 10.99 -3.66 -17.99
CA PHE A 355 11.20 -2.25 -17.67
C PHE A 355 12.70 -1.91 -17.56
N LYS A 356 13.20 -0.98 -18.38
CA LYS A 356 14.62 -0.63 -18.46
C LYS A 356 15.07 0.43 -17.44
N GLY A 357 14.12 1.06 -16.75
CA GLY A 357 14.41 1.99 -15.66
C GLY A 357 14.63 1.30 -14.30
N PRO A 358 14.68 2.09 -13.22
CA PRO A 358 14.81 1.57 -11.86
C PRO A 358 13.56 0.78 -11.42
N VAL A 359 13.76 -0.39 -10.80
CA VAL A 359 12.67 -1.20 -10.23
C VAL A 359 12.70 -1.15 -8.70
N LEU A 360 11.54 -0.77 -8.13
CA LEU A 360 11.25 -0.79 -6.70
C LEU A 360 10.53 -2.09 -6.33
N ALA A 361 11.20 -3.00 -5.64
CA ALA A 361 10.56 -4.20 -5.12
C ALA A 361 9.84 -3.93 -3.79
N ASN A 362 8.77 -4.68 -3.53
CA ASN A 362 8.00 -4.60 -2.30
C ASN A 362 7.39 -5.96 -1.97
N CYS A 363 6.99 -6.17 -0.71
CA CYS A 363 6.36 -7.39 -0.18
C CYS A 363 7.34 -8.41 0.43
N SER A 364 7.23 -8.65 1.74
CA SER A 364 7.98 -9.67 2.51
C SER A 364 9.52 -9.59 2.49
N TYR A 365 10.07 -8.41 2.23
CA TYR A 365 11.51 -8.19 2.30
C TYR A 365 11.99 -7.97 3.74
N THR A 366 13.08 -8.65 4.10
CA THR A 366 13.96 -8.31 5.24
C THR A 366 15.19 -7.57 4.72
N ARG A 367 16.03 -7.02 5.62
CA ARG A 367 17.29 -6.37 5.25
C ARG A 367 18.14 -7.24 4.32
N ASP A 368 18.37 -8.49 4.70
CA ASP A 368 19.32 -9.37 4.02
C ASP A 368 18.75 -9.89 2.69
N ILE A 369 17.43 -10.13 2.62
CA ILE A 369 16.75 -10.48 1.36
C ILE A 369 16.80 -9.28 0.39
N ALA A 370 16.57 -8.06 0.89
CA ALA A 370 16.64 -6.84 0.08
C ALA A 370 18.05 -6.59 -0.44
N GLU A 371 19.08 -6.79 0.39
CA GLU A 371 20.48 -6.74 -0.03
C GLU A 371 20.78 -7.75 -1.14
N GLY A 372 20.32 -8.99 -0.98
CA GLY A 372 20.45 -10.03 -2.00
C GLY A 372 19.82 -9.64 -3.34
N ALA A 373 18.58 -9.12 -3.32
CA ALA A 373 17.86 -8.67 -4.51
C ALA A 373 18.55 -7.50 -5.22
N ILE A 374 19.10 -6.55 -4.47
CA ILE A 374 19.81 -5.38 -5.04
C ILE A 374 21.18 -5.76 -5.60
N ARG A 375 21.86 -6.74 -4.98
CA ARG A 375 23.16 -7.23 -5.46
C ARG A 375 23.04 -8.11 -6.70
N SER A 376 22.00 -8.93 -6.79
CA SER A 376 21.74 -9.76 -7.98
C SER A 376 21.25 -8.94 -9.17
N GLY A 377 20.77 -7.72 -8.94
CA GLY A 377 20.16 -6.87 -9.97
C GLY A 377 18.68 -7.17 -10.22
N ALA A 378 18.05 -8.01 -9.38
CA ALA A 378 16.61 -8.27 -9.42
C ALA A 378 15.77 -7.04 -9.04
N ALA A 379 16.33 -6.12 -8.25
CA ALA A 379 15.74 -4.83 -7.96
C ALA A 379 16.83 -3.75 -7.84
N ASP A 380 16.45 -2.48 -7.97
CA ASP A 380 17.38 -1.36 -7.77
C ASP A 380 17.27 -0.82 -6.34
N PHE A 381 16.09 -0.91 -5.73
CA PHE A 381 15.82 -0.56 -4.34
C PHE A 381 14.56 -1.26 -3.83
N VAL A 382 14.35 -1.24 -2.52
CA VAL A 382 13.30 -2.04 -1.86
C VAL A 382 12.50 -1.19 -0.89
N SER A 383 11.18 -1.36 -0.91
CA SER A 383 10.25 -0.66 -0.03
C SER A 383 9.72 -1.59 1.06
N PHE A 384 9.62 -1.04 2.26
CA PHE A 384 9.16 -1.74 3.46
C PHE A 384 7.88 -1.09 3.95
N GLY A 385 6.85 -1.89 4.20
CA GLY A 385 5.55 -1.43 4.69
C GLY A 385 5.46 -1.54 6.21
N ARG A 386 4.95 -2.68 6.69
CA ARG A 386 4.80 -3.01 8.11
C ARG A 386 6.01 -2.66 8.99
N PRO A 387 7.27 -2.92 8.57
CA PRO A 387 8.45 -2.47 9.33
C PRO A 387 8.44 -0.97 9.67
N PHE A 388 8.07 -0.10 8.73
CA PHE A 388 7.99 1.34 8.96
C PHE A 388 6.78 1.76 9.79
N ILE A 389 5.77 0.90 10.00
CA ILE A 389 4.66 1.24 10.90
C ILE A 389 5.20 1.36 12.34
N SER A 390 5.86 0.31 12.85
CA SER A 390 6.35 0.27 14.23
C SER A 390 7.77 0.79 14.42
N THR A 391 8.57 0.91 13.36
CA THR A 391 9.97 1.35 13.44
C THR A 391 10.16 2.60 12.56
N PRO A 392 10.28 3.81 13.13
CA PRO A 392 10.46 5.03 12.32
C PRO A 392 11.82 5.09 11.61
N ASP A 393 12.84 4.44 12.19
CA ASP A 393 14.27 4.50 11.90
C ASP A 393 14.80 3.21 11.24
N VAL A 394 14.02 2.59 10.34
CA VAL A 394 14.37 1.28 9.72
C VAL A 394 15.74 1.32 9.05
N ALA A 395 16.05 2.39 8.31
CA ALA A 395 17.30 2.49 7.54
C ALA A 395 18.52 2.56 8.48
N GLU A 396 18.42 3.37 9.52
CA GLU A 396 19.44 3.55 10.55
C GLU A 396 19.69 2.25 11.33
N ARG A 397 18.62 1.50 11.64
CA ARG A 397 18.77 0.18 12.28
C ARG A 397 19.41 -0.84 11.37
N PHE A 398 19.07 -0.85 10.08
CA PHE A 398 19.74 -1.72 9.12
C PHE A 398 21.23 -1.41 9.00
N GLU A 399 21.59 -0.12 9.00
CA GLU A 399 22.97 0.35 9.00
C GLU A 399 23.74 -0.07 10.26
N ARG A 400 23.13 0.08 11.44
CA ARG A 400 23.77 -0.31 12.70
C ARG A 400 23.69 -1.81 13.02
N GLY A 401 23.02 -2.60 12.16
CA GLY A 401 22.80 -4.02 12.43
C GLY A 401 21.87 -4.30 13.61
N LEU A 402 20.97 -3.37 13.90
CA LEU A 402 20.03 -3.45 15.01
C LEU A 402 18.71 -4.11 14.61
N VAL A 403 18.07 -4.73 15.59
CA VAL A 403 16.75 -5.36 15.42
C VAL A 403 15.68 -4.27 15.30
N LEU A 404 14.73 -4.47 14.39
CA LEU A 404 13.56 -3.60 14.26
C LEU A 404 12.64 -3.75 15.49
N ASN A 405 11.75 -2.78 15.71
CA ASN A 405 10.73 -2.94 16.73
C ASN A 405 9.82 -4.14 16.38
N ALA A 406 9.17 -4.70 17.40
CA ALA A 406 8.13 -5.71 17.18
C ALA A 406 7.05 -5.17 16.23
N ASP A 407 6.35 -6.09 15.55
CA ASP A 407 5.24 -5.71 14.69
C ASP A 407 4.20 -4.91 15.48
N ALA A 408 3.71 -3.84 14.86
CA ALA A 408 2.64 -3.05 15.45
C ALA A 408 1.37 -3.91 15.62
N PRO A 409 0.58 -3.68 16.68
CA PRO A 409 -0.73 -4.31 16.81
C PRO A 409 -1.65 -3.86 15.67
N TYR A 410 -2.61 -4.69 15.27
CA TYR A 410 -3.45 -4.45 14.09
C TYR A 410 -4.24 -3.13 14.17
N GLU A 411 -4.67 -2.72 15.36
CA GLU A 411 -5.38 -1.46 15.61
C GLU A 411 -4.52 -0.24 15.25
N ALA A 412 -3.20 -0.35 15.37
CA ALA A 412 -2.30 0.73 14.98
C ALA A 412 -2.29 0.95 13.47
N TYR A 413 -2.70 -0.02 12.65
CA TYR A 413 -2.53 0.06 11.20
C TYR A 413 -3.43 1.13 10.60
N TRP A 414 -4.73 1.10 10.92
CA TRP A 414 -5.74 1.99 10.30
C TRP A 414 -6.99 2.24 11.16
N ASP A 415 -6.89 2.22 12.50
CA ASP A 415 -8.04 2.56 13.37
C ASP A 415 -8.08 4.06 13.72
N PRO A 416 -8.95 4.89 13.10
CA PRO A 416 -8.95 6.33 13.29
C PRO A 416 -9.16 6.76 14.74
N ARG A 417 -9.71 5.90 15.60
CA ARG A 417 -9.96 6.18 17.02
C ARG A 417 -8.68 6.26 17.85
N GLN A 418 -7.55 5.76 17.35
CA GLN A 418 -6.29 5.76 18.11
C GLN A 418 -5.59 7.13 18.08
N GLY A 419 -5.89 7.99 17.11
CA GLY A 419 -5.17 9.26 16.95
C GLY A 419 -3.65 9.06 16.87
N ALA A 420 -2.91 9.72 17.77
CA ALA A 420 -1.45 9.63 17.85
C ALA A 420 -0.90 8.25 18.31
N LYS A 421 -1.71 7.45 19.01
CA LYS A 421 -1.29 6.16 19.56
C LYS A 421 -1.10 5.12 18.47
N GLY A 422 0.00 4.37 18.52
CA GLY A 422 0.39 3.43 17.47
C GLY A 422 0.69 4.14 16.14
N TYR A 423 1.04 5.42 16.17
CA TYR A 423 1.31 6.23 14.98
C TYR A 423 2.62 6.99 15.13
N ILE A 424 2.72 7.88 16.13
CA ILE A 424 3.91 8.71 16.38
C ILE A 424 4.60 8.42 17.72
N ASP A 425 4.09 7.45 18.49
CA ASP A 425 4.57 7.07 19.83
C ASP A 425 5.47 5.83 19.84
N PHE A 426 5.86 5.32 18.67
CA PHE A 426 6.87 4.27 18.58
C PHE A 426 8.26 4.83 18.88
N THR A 427 8.97 4.18 19.81
CA THR A 427 10.31 4.59 20.24
C THR A 427 11.30 4.51 19.07
N PRO A 428 11.88 5.65 18.62
CA PRO A 428 13.01 5.63 17.69
C PRO A 428 14.27 5.14 18.39
N LEU A 429 15.35 4.96 17.63
CA LEU A 429 16.70 4.83 18.17
C LEU A 429 16.95 5.89 19.26
N GLN A 430 17.40 5.46 20.44
CA GLN A 430 18.03 6.38 21.38
C GLN A 430 19.48 6.59 20.93
N GLU A 431 19.92 7.86 20.90
CA GLU A 431 21.29 8.24 20.53
C GLU A 431 22.34 7.56 21.42
#